data_AF-A0A7C6BG99-F1
#
_entry.id   AF-A0A7C6BG99-F1
#
_cell.length_a   1.000
_cell.length_b   1.000
_cell.length_c   1.000
_cell.angle_alpha   90.00
_cell.angle_beta   90.00
_cell.angle_gamma   90.00
#
_symmetry.space_group_name_H-M   'P 1'
#
loop_
_entity.id
_entity.type
_entity.pdbx_description
1 polymer ?
#
loop_
_entity_poly.entity_id
_entity_poly.type
_entity_poly.pdbx_seq_one_letter_code
_entity_poly.pdbx_strand_id
1 'polypeptide(L)'
;MGLQTFRYSEEDEPDIRAVFVGQRREANNTEVFTVAFQRFRKEQYLSTRRFNLFYSEDTFRRENRWGIGITDSVDCIFTATELRFSSYYYARQVFDLGEYYRSATDAEVQSFCDLPLLHIPDKQAMQAMADTWIRRKIALINDSGVLKNNTAKKIKKLAQECGLVVTVENNKVILPTEKKKLKEILGFLDDEVYKGAFTELTYVTNSKRKVQP
;
A
#
# COMPACT_ATOMS: atom_id res chain seq x y z
N MET A 1 4.22 -13.10 -32.65
CA MET A 1 3.43 -13.52 -31.46
C MET A 1 2.25 -12.57 -31.35
N GLY A 2 1.01 -13.08 -31.46
CA GLY A 2 -0.18 -12.26 -31.25
C GLY A 2 -0.33 -11.96 -29.75
N LEU A 3 -0.62 -10.71 -29.41
CA LEU A 3 -0.97 -10.33 -28.05
C LEU A 3 -2.32 -11.01 -27.71
N GLN A 4 -2.38 -11.72 -26.59
CA GLN A 4 -3.65 -12.27 -26.11
C GLN A 4 -4.53 -11.12 -25.61
N THR A 5 -5.79 -11.10 -26.04
CA THR A 5 -6.77 -10.13 -25.55
C THR A 5 -7.13 -10.45 -24.10
N PHE A 6 -7.04 -9.46 -23.22
CA PHE A 6 -7.57 -9.56 -21.87
C PHE A 6 -9.10 -9.74 -21.93
N ARG A 7 -9.60 -10.86 -21.42
CA ARG A 7 -11.05 -11.12 -21.33
C ARG A 7 -11.52 -10.76 -19.93
N TYR A 8 -12.43 -9.79 -19.86
CA TYR A 8 -13.12 -9.46 -18.62
C TYR A 8 -14.03 -10.63 -18.19
N SER A 9 -14.01 -10.95 -16.90
CA SER A 9 -14.97 -11.84 -16.25
C SER A 9 -15.82 -11.01 -15.30
N GLU A 10 -17.15 -11.09 -15.37
CA GLU A 10 -18.05 -10.37 -14.44
C GLU A 10 -17.87 -10.82 -12.98
N GLU A 11 -17.26 -11.99 -12.78
CA GLU A 11 -17.02 -12.57 -11.46
C GLU A 11 -15.76 -12.01 -10.79
N ASP A 12 -14.77 -11.56 -11.57
CA ASP A 12 -13.44 -11.16 -11.08
C ASP A 12 -13.01 -9.78 -11.59
N GLU A 13 -12.96 -8.79 -10.70
CA GLU A 13 -12.31 -7.50 -10.98
C GLU A 13 -10.80 -7.73 -11.14
N PRO A 14 -10.17 -7.28 -12.24
CA PRO A 14 -8.72 -7.46 -12.43
C PRO A 14 -7.95 -6.77 -11.32
N ASP A 15 -6.90 -7.39 -10.79
CA ASP A 15 -6.00 -6.74 -9.83
C ASP A 15 -5.06 -5.77 -10.55
N ILE A 16 -5.51 -4.53 -10.75
CA ILE A 16 -4.72 -3.46 -11.34
C ILE A 16 -3.92 -2.78 -10.24
N ARG A 17 -2.59 -2.79 -10.38
CA ARG A 17 -1.66 -2.08 -9.48
C ARG A 17 -1.45 -0.63 -9.87
N ALA A 18 -1.32 -0.35 -11.17
CA ALA A 18 -1.04 0.98 -11.70
C ALA A 18 -1.44 1.09 -13.17
N VAL A 19 -1.72 2.33 -13.60
CA VAL A 19 -1.83 2.71 -15.01
C VAL A 19 -0.58 3.49 -15.37
N PHE A 20 -0.07 3.31 -16.58
CA PHE A 20 1.11 4.04 -17.05
C PHE A 20 0.93 4.53 -18.48
N VAL A 21 1.62 5.64 -18.78
CA VAL A 21 1.76 6.18 -20.13
C VAL A 21 3.23 6.42 -20.41
N GLY A 22 3.69 5.97 -21.58
CA GLY A 22 5.07 6.12 -22.02
C GLY A 22 5.17 7.07 -23.21
N GLN A 23 6.21 7.91 -23.21
CA GLN A 23 6.64 8.66 -24.38
C GLN A 23 8.03 8.18 -24.80
N ARG A 24 8.16 7.78 -26.07
CA ARG A 24 9.46 7.61 -26.72
C ARG A 24 9.88 8.94 -27.34
N ARG A 25 11.11 9.37 -27.10
CA ARG A 25 11.75 10.45 -27.85
C ARG A 25 13.04 9.92 -28.47
N GLU A 26 13.24 10.23 -29.74
CA GLU A 26 14.50 9.97 -30.43
C GLU A 26 15.31 11.25 -30.47
N ALA A 27 16.55 11.18 -30.00
CA ALA A 27 17.53 12.24 -30.13
C ALA A 27 18.92 11.61 -30.32
N ASN A 28 19.70 12.10 -31.28
CA ASN A 28 21.08 11.66 -31.52
C ASN A 28 21.24 10.13 -31.65
N ASN A 29 20.38 9.48 -32.45
CA ASN A 29 20.39 8.03 -32.64
C ASN A 29 20.18 7.21 -31.35
N THR A 30 19.65 7.84 -30.30
CA THR A 30 19.37 7.23 -29.01
C THR A 30 17.88 7.35 -28.71
N GLU A 31 17.28 6.25 -28.26
CA GLU A 31 15.90 6.22 -27.79
C GLU A 31 15.85 6.51 -26.30
N VAL A 32 15.09 7.54 -25.92
CA VAL A 32 14.82 7.88 -24.53
C VAL A 32 13.35 7.61 -24.22
N PHE A 33 13.11 6.77 -23.21
CA PHE A 33 11.78 6.49 -22.71
C PHE A 33 11.52 7.29 -21.43
N THR A 34 10.39 7.97 -21.40
CA THR A 34 9.84 8.56 -20.17
C THR A 34 8.50 7.91 -19.90
N VAL A 35 8.31 7.37 -18.71
CA VAL A 35 7.07 6.67 -18.34
C VAL A 35 6.49 7.32 -17.09
N ALA A 36 5.26 7.80 -17.17
CA ALA A 36 4.52 8.30 -16.03
C ALA A 36 3.58 7.21 -15.51
N PHE A 37 3.49 7.09 -14.19
CA PHE A 37 2.68 6.09 -13.50
C PHE A 37 1.67 6.77 -12.58
N GLN A 38 0.49 6.18 -12.53
CA GLN A 38 -0.57 6.48 -11.59
C GLN A 38 -0.90 5.20 -10.83
N ARG A 39 -0.84 5.24 -9.50
CA ARG A 39 -1.26 4.11 -8.67
C ARG A 39 -2.75 3.89 -8.84
N PHE A 40 -3.14 2.63 -8.99
CA PHE A 40 -4.55 2.30 -9.15
C PHE A 40 -5.19 2.10 -7.77
N ARG A 41 -6.35 2.70 -7.55
CA ARG A 41 -7.11 2.57 -6.32
C ARG A 41 -8.46 1.92 -6.56
N LYS A 42 -9.03 1.30 -5.52
CA LYS A 42 -10.32 0.60 -5.63
C LYS A 42 -11.46 1.51 -6.08
N GLU A 43 -11.40 2.80 -5.74
CA GLU A 43 -12.41 3.78 -6.14
C GLU A 43 -12.38 4.07 -7.65
N GLN A 44 -11.33 3.66 -8.37
CA GLN A 44 -11.22 3.80 -9.81
C GLN A 44 -11.92 2.66 -10.55
N TYR A 45 -12.33 1.57 -9.90
CA TYR A 45 -13.18 0.57 -10.53
C TYR A 45 -14.61 1.10 -10.70
N LEU A 46 -15.06 1.17 -11.94
CA LEU A 46 -16.47 1.36 -12.28
C LEU A 46 -17.11 -0.03 -12.31
N SER A 47 -17.44 -0.55 -11.12
CA SER A 47 -17.99 -1.89 -10.94
C SER A 47 -19.47 -1.95 -11.29
N THR A 48 -19.90 -2.98 -12.02
CA THR A 48 -21.33 -3.23 -12.32
C THR A 48 -22.14 -3.60 -11.09
N ARG A 49 -21.49 -3.99 -9.98
CA ARG A 49 -22.13 -4.36 -8.71
C ARG A 49 -22.63 -3.15 -7.91
N ARG A 50 -22.11 -1.95 -8.18
CA ARG A 50 -22.46 -0.70 -7.48
C ARG A 50 -23.22 0.24 -8.40
N PHE A 51 -23.88 1.24 -7.80
CA PHE A 51 -24.65 2.23 -8.54
C PHE A 51 -23.73 3.35 -9.06
N ASN A 52 -23.27 3.23 -10.32
CA ASN A 52 -22.50 4.28 -10.99
C ASN A 52 -23.45 5.16 -11.82
N LEU A 53 -23.41 6.48 -11.61
CA LEU A 53 -24.21 7.44 -12.37
C LEU A 53 -23.30 8.31 -13.24
N PHE A 54 -23.65 8.42 -14.51
CA PHE A 54 -22.99 9.29 -15.47
C PHE A 54 -23.97 10.40 -15.85
N TYR A 55 -23.51 11.64 -15.79
CA TYR A 55 -24.28 12.78 -16.28
C TYR A 55 -24.12 12.88 -17.79
N SER A 56 -25.23 12.81 -18.52
CA SER A 56 -25.26 12.87 -19.98
C SER A 56 -26.64 13.33 -20.43
N GLU A 57 -26.71 14.21 -21.44
CA GLU A 57 -27.98 14.73 -21.98
C GLU A 57 -28.90 15.32 -20.89
N ASP A 58 -28.32 16.15 -20.01
CA ASP A 58 -29.02 16.81 -18.90
C ASP A 58 -29.77 15.86 -17.94
N THR A 59 -29.34 14.61 -17.86
CA THR A 59 -29.87 13.61 -16.92
C THR A 59 -28.78 12.70 -16.37
N PHE A 60 -29.07 12.01 -15.27
CA PHE A 60 -28.20 10.96 -14.74
C PHE A 60 -28.63 9.60 -15.29
N ARG A 61 -27.71 8.94 -15.99
CA ARG A 61 -27.88 7.57 -16.48
C ARG A 61 -27.06 6.62 -15.63
N ARG A 62 -27.67 5.50 -15.22
CA ARG A 62 -26.95 4.42 -14.57
C ARG A 62 -26.03 3.75 -15.59
N GLU A 63 -24.73 3.73 -15.31
CA GLU A 63 -23.76 2.98 -16.11
C GLU A 63 -23.75 1.53 -15.65
N ASN A 64 -23.92 0.62 -16.61
CA ASN A 64 -23.97 -0.82 -16.36
C ASN A 64 -22.75 -1.54 -16.95
N ARG A 65 -21.87 -0.82 -17.65
CA ARG A 65 -20.62 -1.36 -18.17
C ARG A 65 -19.53 -1.28 -17.11
N TRP A 66 -18.69 -2.28 -17.08
CA TRP A 66 -17.44 -2.23 -16.34
C TRP A 66 -16.48 -1.21 -16.99
N GLY A 67 -15.69 -0.54 -16.17
CA GLY A 67 -14.63 0.34 -16.64
C GLY A 67 -13.67 0.74 -15.54
N ILE A 68 -12.69 1.56 -15.91
CA ILE A 68 -11.75 2.17 -14.97
C ILE A 68 -11.73 3.69 -15.14
N GLY A 69 -11.71 4.41 -14.03
CA GLY A 69 -11.50 5.86 -14.01
C GLY A 69 -10.00 6.19 -14.03
N ILE A 70 -9.56 7.02 -14.96
CA ILE A 70 -8.20 7.56 -15.00
C ILE A 70 -8.24 8.97 -14.40
N THR A 71 -7.39 9.24 -13.40
CA THR A 71 -7.31 10.57 -12.79
C THR A 71 -6.25 11.44 -13.47
N ASP A 72 -6.17 12.71 -13.09
CA ASP A 72 -5.17 13.68 -13.55
C ASP A 72 -3.86 13.65 -12.75
N SER A 73 -3.73 12.72 -11.78
CA SER A 73 -2.57 12.63 -10.91
C SER A 73 -1.47 11.74 -11.50
N VAL A 74 -0.21 12.16 -11.33
CA VAL A 74 0.98 11.34 -11.58
C VAL A 74 1.67 11.08 -10.24
N ASP A 75 1.77 9.82 -9.83
CA ASP A 75 2.40 9.45 -8.56
C ASP A 75 3.92 9.32 -8.71
N CYS A 76 4.40 8.85 -9.85
CA CYS A 76 5.83 8.80 -10.16
C CYS A 76 6.13 8.83 -11.67
N ILE A 77 7.33 9.29 -12.01
CA ILE A 77 7.84 9.34 -13.37
C ILE A 77 9.18 8.62 -13.40
N PHE A 78 9.31 7.63 -14.28
CA PHE A 78 10.58 7.01 -14.61
C PHE A 78 11.15 7.69 -15.86
N THR A 79 12.32 8.30 -15.71
CA THR A 79 13.14 8.78 -16.83
C THR A 79 14.23 7.73 -17.11
N ALA A 80 15.06 7.94 -18.11
CA ALA A 80 16.06 6.96 -18.57
C ALA A 80 16.90 6.30 -17.44
N THR A 81 17.13 6.98 -16.32
CA THR A 81 18.00 6.49 -15.23
C THR A 81 17.40 6.61 -13.83
N GLU A 82 16.29 7.31 -13.63
CA GLU A 82 15.81 7.63 -12.30
C GLU A 82 14.28 7.59 -12.18
N LEU A 83 13.81 7.20 -11.00
CA LEU A 83 12.42 7.28 -10.60
C LEU A 83 12.22 8.53 -9.73
N ARG A 84 11.45 9.49 -10.24
CA ARG A 84 11.07 10.71 -9.52
C ARG A 84 9.65 10.57 -8.97
N PHE A 85 9.42 10.97 -7.73
CA PHE A 85 8.11 10.95 -7.08
C PHE A 85 8.01 12.07 -6.03
N SER A 86 6.79 12.56 -5.80
CA SER A 86 6.50 13.51 -4.72
C SER A 86 6.28 12.81 -3.37
N SER A 87 5.87 11.54 -3.40
CA SER A 87 5.59 10.73 -2.23
C SER A 87 6.13 9.32 -2.40
N TYR A 88 7.11 8.95 -1.57
CA TYR A 88 7.65 7.58 -1.55
C TYR A 88 6.55 6.56 -1.23
N TYR A 89 5.66 6.90 -0.30
CA TYR A 89 4.54 6.05 0.09
C TYR A 89 3.61 5.73 -1.10
N TYR A 90 3.41 6.66 -2.03
CA TYR A 90 2.66 6.39 -3.26
C TYR A 90 3.49 5.63 -4.30
N ALA A 91 4.76 5.99 -4.48
CA ALA A 91 5.64 5.32 -5.44
C ALA A 91 5.84 3.83 -5.11
N ARG A 92 5.94 3.46 -3.82
CA ARG A 92 6.07 2.05 -3.40
C ARG A 92 4.80 1.22 -3.63
N GLN A 93 3.65 1.87 -3.84
CA GLN A 93 2.43 1.16 -4.23
C GLN A 93 2.50 0.72 -5.69
N VAL A 94 3.27 1.44 -6.53
CA VAL A 94 3.54 1.09 -7.93
C VAL A 94 4.76 0.15 -8.07
N PHE A 95 5.85 0.42 -7.36
CA PHE A 95 7.11 -0.32 -7.43
C PHE A 95 7.48 -0.97 -6.10
N ASP A 96 8.22 -2.09 -6.12
CA ASP A 96 8.84 -2.58 -4.89
C ASP A 96 10.10 -1.75 -4.57
N LEU A 97 9.96 -0.78 -3.67
CA LEU A 97 11.04 0.12 -3.28
C LEU A 97 11.65 -0.24 -1.92
N GLY A 98 11.18 -1.30 -1.25
CA GLY A 98 11.42 -1.55 0.18
C GLY A 98 12.91 -1.64 0.57
N GLU A 99 13.77 -2.08 -0.35
CA GLU A 99 15.22 -2.18 -0.12
C GLU A 99 15.91 -0.81 -0.05
N TYR A 100 15.37 0.19 -0.74
CA TYR A 100 15.93 1.54 -0.81
C TYR A 100 15.43 2.45 0.32
N TYR A 101 14.57 1.95 1.21
CA TYR A 101 14.04 2.76 2.29
C TYR A 101 14.99 2.90 3.48
N ARG A 102 15.01 4.11 4.03
CA ARG A 102 15.71 4.43 5.27
C ARG A 102 15.17 3.61 6.44
N SER A 103 16.00 3.43 7.46
CA SER A 103 15.57 2.88 8.74
C SER A 103 15.37 4.00 9.75
N ALA A 104 14.40 3.84 10.66
CA ALA A 104 14.21 4.76 11.77
C ALA A 104 15.45 4.80 12.68
N THR A 105 15.87 6.00 13.04
CA THR A 105 16.87 6.26 14.09
C THR A 105 16.31 5.93 15.47
N ASP A 106 17.17 5.83 16.49
CA ASP A 106 16.72 5.59 17.86
C ASP A 106 15.75 6.67 18.36
N ALA A 107 16.02 7.93 18.00
CA ALA A 107 15.16 9.07 18.31
C ALA A 107 13.79 8.95 17.64
N GLU A 108 13.72 8.45 16.40
CA GLU A 108 12.47 8.21 15.70
C GLU A 108 11.69 7.03 16.27
N VAL A 109 12.38 5.96 16.70
CA VAL A 109 11.75 4.84 17.40
C VAL A 109 11.16 5.31 18.73
N GLN A 110 11.89 6.12 19.50
CA GLN A 110 11.39 6.71 20.74
C GLN A 110 10.18 7.61 20.48
N SER A 111 10.27 8.51 19.50
CA SER A 111 9.17 9.41 19.13
C SER A 111 7.92 8.64 18.68
N PHE A 112 8.10 7.55 17.94
CA PHE A 112 7.01 6.63 17.58
C PHE A 112 6.36 6.02 18.82
N CYS A 113 7.15 5.59 19.80
CA CYS A 113 6.66 5.05 21.06
C CYS A 113 5.89 6.06 21.92
N ASP A 114 6.13 7.35 21.70
CA ASP A 114 5.49 8.45 22.42
C ASP A 114 4.25 9.00 21.71
N LEU A 115 3.86 8.44 20.56
CA LEU A 115 2.67 8.87 19.83
C LEU A 115 1.40 8.72 20.68
N PRO A 116 0.54 9.75 20.78
CA PRO A 116 -0.66 9.72 21.61
C PRO A 116 -1.64 8.58 21.26
N LEU A 117 -1.63 8.15 20.00
CA LEU A 117 -2.49 7.08 19.48
C LEU A 117 -2.00 5.69 19.87
N LEU A 118 -0.78 5.54 20.36
CA LEU A 118 -0.17 4.25 20.69
C LEU A 118 -0.07 4.06 22.20
N HIS A 119 -0.27 2.82 22.63
CA HIS A 119 0.10 2.36 23.95
C HIS A 119 1.10 1.22 23.81
N ILE A 120 2.30 1.43 24.33
CA ILE A 120 3.37 0.44 24.31
C ILE A 120 3.63 0.05 25.76
N PRO A 121 3.32 -1.19 26.17
CA PRO A 121 3.49 -1.63 27.54
C PRO A 121 4.92 -1.48 28.05
N ASP A 122 5.90 -1.75 27.19
CA ASP A 122 7.33 -1.63 27.50
C ASP A 122 8.10 -0.98 26.34
N LYS A 123 8.43 0.31 26.51
CA LYS A 123 9.16 1.10 25.51
C LYS A 123 10.62 0.66 25.37
N GLN A 124 11.24 0.21 26.46
CA GLN A 124 12.64 -0.22 26.46
C GLN A 124 12.77 -1.57 25.72
N ALA A 125 11.86 -2.50 25.98
CA ALA A 125 11.79 -3.75 25.23
C ALA A 125 11.52 -3.52 23.73
N MET A 126 10.68 -2.53 23.38
CA MET A 126 10.44 -2.17 21.98
C MET A 126 11.72 -1.69 21.29
N GLN A 127 12.48 -0.79 21.92
CA GLN A 127 13.76 -0.31 21.40
C GLN A 127 14.77 -1.45 21.20
N ALA A 128 14.89 -2.35 22.19
CA ALA A 128 15.79 -3.50 22.10
C ALA A 128 15.38 -4.49 21.00
N MET A 129 14.08 -4.62 20.73
CA MET A 129 13.54 -5.53 19.73
C MET A 129 13.53 -4.96 18.31
N ALA A 130 13.70 -3.64 18.15
CA ALA A 130 13.63 -2.91 16.89
C ALA A 130 14.82 -3.23 15.96
N ASP A 131 14.74 -4.38 15.29
CA ASP A 131 15.62 -4.78 14.21
C ASP A 131 15.45 -3.89 12.95
N THR A 132 16.32 -4.05 11.96
CA THR A 132 16.29 -3.27 10.71
C THR A 132 14.91 -3.29 10.03
N TRP A 133 14.20 -4.42 10.08
CA TRP A 133 12.86 -4.53 9.49
C TRP A 133 11.85 -3.68 10.26
N ILE A 134 11.83 -3.77 11.60
CA ILE A 134 10.95 -2.97 12.45
C ILE A 134 11.24 -1.48 12.28
N ARG A 135 12.52 -1.10 12.25
CA ARG A 135 12.94 0.30 12.04
C ARG A 135 12.52 0.84 10.69
N ARG A 136 12.63 0.05 9.62
CA ARG A 136 12.13 0.44 8.28
C ARG A 136 10.61 0.67 8.32
N LYS A 137 9.85 -0.21 8.98
CA LYS A 137 8.40 -0.04 9.12
C LYS A 137 8.01 1.19 9.92
N ILE A 138 8.68 1.46 11.02
CA ILE A 138 8.46 2.68 11.81
C ILE A 138 8.69 3.93 10.95
N ALA A 139 9.78 3.97 10.18
CA ALA A 139 10.05 5.08 9.27
C ALA A 139 8.92 5.25 8.24
N LEU A 140 8.44 4.17 7.63
CA LEU A 140 7.35 4.21 6.65
C LEU A 140 6.02 4.69 7.27
N ILE A 141 5.69 4.22 8.47
CA ILE A 141 4.48 4.59 9.20
C ILE A 141 4.53 6.08 9.60
N ASN A 142 5.69 6.56 10.05
CA ASN A 142 5.91 7.96 10.39
C ASN A 142 5.75 8.86 9.17
N ASP A 143 6.40 8.51 8.06
CA ASP A 143 6.45 9.33 6.84
C ASP A 143 5.11 9.31 6.09
N SER A 144 4.35 8.20 6.14
CA SER A 144 2.99 8.13 5.57
C SER A 144 1.95 8.95 6.34
N GLY A 145 2.22 9.26 7.62
CA GLY A 145 1.28 9.96 8.49
C GLY A 145 0.02 9.14 8.81
N VAL A 146 0.00 7.83 8.56
CA VAL A 146 -1.18 6.97 8.78
C VAL A 146 -1.72 7.07 10.21
N LEU A 147 -0.84 7.16 11.22
CA LEU A 147 -1.22 7.31 12.63
C LEU A 147 -1.67 8.73 12.99
N LYS A 148 -1.35 9.74 12.19
CA LYS A 148 -1.85 11.13 12.39
C LYS A 148 -3.24 11.32 11.75
N ASN A 149 -3.48 10.62 10.65
CA ASN A 149 -4.68 10.77 9.81
C ASN A 149 -5.81 9.80 10.14
N ASN A 150 -5.63 8.93 11.14
CA ASN A 150 -6.62 7.91 11.52
C ASN A 150 -6.83 7.87 13.05
N THR A 151 -7.96 7.31 13.46
CA THR A 151 -8.30 7.08 14.88
C THR A 151 -8.08 5.61 15.24
N ALA A 152 -7.89 5.30 16.54
CA ALA A 152 -7.68 3.94 16.99
C ALA A 152 -8.89 3.03 16.68
N LYS A 153 -10.11 3.58 16.76
CA LYS A 153 -11.34 2.88 16.37
C LYS A 153 -11.34 2.49 14.89
N LYS A 154 -10.92 3.42 14.01
CA LYS A 154 -10.82 3.15 12.57
C LYS A 154 -9.76 2.10 12.26
N ILE A 155 -8.58 2.19 12.90
CA ILE A 155 -7.50 1.21 12.78
C ILE A 155 -7.98 -0.19 13.20
N LYS A 156 -8.66 -0.30 14.34
CA LYS A 156 -9.22 -1.58 14.82
C LYS A 156 -10.23 -2.18 13.85
N LYS A 157 -11.15 -1.36 13.33
CA LYS A 157 -12.17 -1.80 12.36
C LYS A 157 -11.51 -2.36 11.09
N LEU A 158 -10.57 -1.61 10.52
CA LEU A 158 -9.85 -2.02 9.30
C LEU A 158 -9.03 -3.30 9.54
N ALA A 159 -8.38 -3.43 10.70
CA ALA A 159 -7.63 -4.64 11.04
C ALA A 159 -8.54 -5.87 11.11
N GLN A 160 -9.73 -5.75 11.71
CA GLN A 160 -10.72 -6.82 11.80
C GLN A 160 -11.23 -7.25 10.42
N GLU A 161 -11.48 -6.30 9.52
CA GLU A 161 -11.85 -6.58 8.12
C GLU A 161 -10.76 -7.36 7.37
N CYS A 162 -9.50 -7.24 7.80
CA CYS A 162 -8.36 -8.00 7.26
C CYS A 162 -8.05 -9.29 8.04
N GLY A 163 -8.88 -9.70 8.99
CA GLY A 163 -8.62 -10.90 9.83
C GLY A 163 -7.49 -10.73 10.85
N LEU A 164 -7.04 -9.51 11.11
CA LEU A 164 -6.02 -9.18 12.11
C LEU A 164 -6.66 -8.71 13.42
N VAL A 165 -6.19 -9.25 14.54
CA VAL A 165 -6.65 -8.84 15.86
C VAL A 165 -5.78 -7.70 16.38
N VAL A 166 -6.37 -6.51 16.50
CA VAL A 166 -5.75 -5.32 17.10
C VAL A 166 -6.52 -4.90 18.36
N THR A 167 -5.80 -4.78 19.48
CA THR A 167 -6.36 -4.35 20.75
C THR A 167 -6.36 -2.82 20.85
N VAL A 168 -7.46 -2.26 21.32
CA VAL A 168 -7.61 -0.81 21.59
C VAL A 168 -8.15 -0.62 22.98
N GLU A 169 -7.44 0.18 23.79
CA GLU A 169 -7.85 0.61 25.12
C GLU A 169 -7.67 2.11 25.25
N ASN A 170 -8.60 2.80 25.93
CA ASN A 170 -8.53 4.26 26.14
C ASN A 170 -8.27 5.07 24.84
N ASN A 171 -8.88 4.66 23.72
CA ASN A 171 -8.68 5.21 22.38
C ASN A 171 -7.23 5.13 21.84
N LYS A 172 -6.41 4.21 22.37
CA LYS A 172 -5.05 3.94 21.91
C LYS A 172 -4.91 2.52 21.37
N VAL A 173 -4.13 2.36 20.32
CA VAL A 173 -3.75 1.05 19.77
C VAL A 173 -2.65 0.47 20.64
N ILE A 174 -2.89 -0.72 21.20
CA ILE A 174 -1.88 -1.42 22.00
C ILE A 174 -0.94 -2.16 21.07
N LEU A 175 0.35 -1.85 21.14
CA LEU A 175 1.37 -2.63 20.45
C LEU A 175 1.83 -3.80 21.33
N PRO A 176 1.82 -5.05 20.80
CA PRO A 176 2.21 -6.23 21.55
C PRO A 176 3.72 -6.24 21.81
N THR A 177 4.10 -6.84 22.94
CA THR A 177 5.50 -7.09 23.30
C THR A 177 6.11 -8.28 22.55
N GLU A 178 5.25 -9.16 22.00
CA GLU A 178 5.68 -10.30 21.20
C GLU A 178 6.10 -9.87 19.79
N LYS A 179 7.37 -10.13 19.42
CA LYS A 179 7.98 -9.70 18.15
C LYS A 179 7.16 -10.06 16.92
N LYS A 180 6.62 -11.27 16.86
CA LYS A 180 5.87 -11.77 15.70
C LYS A 180 4.59 -10.96 15.48
N LYS A 181 3.78 -10.81 16.52
CA LYS A 181 2.55 -10.00 16.48
C LYS A 181 2.83 -8.52 16.22
N LEU A 182 3.93 -7.98 16.75
CA LEU A 182 4.34 -6.61 16.46
C LEU A 182 4.59 -6.43 14.96
N LYS A 183 5.32 -7.36 14.34
CA LYS A 183 5.58 -7.32 12.89
C LYS A 183 4.29 -7.40 12.07
N GLU A 184 3.32 -8.20 12.49
CA GLU A 184 2.00 -8.27 11.84
C GLU A 184 1.27 -6.92 11.89
N ILE A 185 1.22 -6.27 13.06
CA ILE A 185 0.58 -4.95 13.21
C ILE A 185 1.33 -3.85 12.44
N LEU A 186 2.67 -3.84 12.49
CA LEU A 186 3.46 -2.87 11.74
C LEU A 186 3.34 -3.06 10.22
N GLY A 187 3.27 -4.31 9.74
CA GLY A 187 2.99 -4.62 8.35
C GLY A 187 1.59 -4.15 7.92
N PHE A 188 0.60 -4.30 8.79
CA PHE A 188 -0.75 -3.77 8.56
C PHE A 188 -0.77 -2.24 8.49
N LEU A 189 -0.12 -1.55 9.43
CA LEU A 189 -0.08 -0.09 9.47
C LEU A 189 0.68 0.52 8.28
N ASP A 190 1.66 -0.21 7.73
CA ASP A 190 2.37 0.16 6.50
C ASP A 190 1.65 -0.34 5.22
N ASP A 191 0.37 -0.68 5.28
CA ASP A 191 -0.40 -1.18 4.14
C ASP A 191 0.22 -2.40 3.41
N GLU A 192 1.18 -3.14 3.99
CA GLU A 192 1.68 -4.38 3.38
C GLU A 192 0.61 -5.46 3.36
N VAL A 193 -0.38 -5.37 4.25
CA VAL A 193 -1.52 -6.30 4.31
C VAL A 193 -2.53 -6.05 3.18
N TYR A 194 -2.38 -4.99 2.37
CA TYR A 194 -3.24 -4.77 1.20
C TYR A 194 -3.02 -5.79 0.08
N LYS A 195 -1.94 -6.58 0.11
CA LYS A 195 -1.81 -7.74 -0.78
C LYS A 195 -2.70 -8.93 -0.38
N GLY A 196 -3.38 -8.89 0.78
CA GLY A 196 -4.12 -10.04 1.32
C GLY A 196 -5.64 -10.00 1.18
N ALA A 197 -6.24 -8.89 0.76
CA ALA A 197 -7.72 -8.81 0.65
C ALA A 197 -8.28 -9.42 -0.65
N PHE A 198 -7.42 -9.88 -1.57
CA PHE A 198 -7.80 -10.55 -2.82
C PHE A 198 -7.36 -12.02 -2.88
N THR A 199 -6.79 -12.55 -1.80
CA THR A 199 -6.52 -13.98 -1.68
C THR A 199 -7.36 -14.50 -0.54
N GLU A 200 -8.28 -15.42 -0.82
CA GLU A 200 -8.81 -16.35 0.19
C GLU A 200 -7.72 -17.27 0.77
N LEU A 201 -6.47 -16.81 0.87
CA LEU A 201 -5.35 -17.54 1.44
C LEU A 201 -4.40 -16.54 2.13
N THR A 202 -4.51 -16.49 3.45
CA THR A 202 -3.57 -15.84 4.36
C THR A 202 -2.20 -16.52 4.28
N TYR A 203 -1.33 -16.09 3.37
CA TYR A 203 0.08 -16.48 3.41
C TYR A 203 0.92 -15.40 4.09
N VAL A 204 1.22 -15.63 5.38
CA VAL A 204 2.42 -15.08 6.01
C VAL A 204 3.60 -15.59 5.17
N THR A 205 4.27 -14.69 4.45
CA THR A 205 5.39 -15.02 3.57
C THR A 205 6.51 -15.62 4.42
N ASN A 206 6.54 -16.95 4.49
CA ASN A 206 7.61 -17.69 5.13
C ASN A 206 8.74 -17.90 4.13
N SER A 207 9.93 -17.56 4.62
CA SER A 207 11.26 -17.93 4.11
C SER A 207 11.26 -19.17 3.21
N LYS A 208 11.77 -19.00 1.99
CA LYS A 208 12.21 -20.11 1.14
C LYS A 208 13.38 -20.82 1.82
N ARG A 209 13.13 -21.87 2.59
CA ARG A 209 14.12 -22.92 2.87
C ARG A 209 13.72 -24.18 2.11
N LYS A 210 14.55 -24.60 1.16
CA LYS A 210 14.46 -25.93 0.57
C LYS A 210 14.72 -26.95 1.68
N VAL A 211 13.75 -27.81 1.95
CA VAL A 211 14.00 -29.08 2.62
C VAL A 211 14.28 -30.09 1.51
N GLN A 212 15.46 -30.70 1.54
CA GLN A 212 15.80 -31.86 0.72
C GLN A 212 15.61 -33.13 1.55
N PRO A 213 15.29 -34.27 0.89
CA PRO A 213 14.81 -35.50 1.53
C PRO A 213 15.82 -36.12 2.50
#